data_AF-A0A849G0R2-F1
#
_entry.id   AF-A0A849G0R2-F1
#
_cell.length_a   1.000
_cell.length_b   1.000
_cell.length_c   1.000
_cell.angle_alpha   90.00
_cell.angle_beta   90.00
_cell.angle_gamma   90.00
#
_symmetry.space_group_name_H-M   'P 1'
#
loop_
_entity.id
_entity.type
_entity.pdbx_description
1 polymer ?
#
loop_
_entity_poly.entity_id
_entity_poly.type
_entity_poly.pdbx_seq_one_letter_code
_entity_poly.pdbx_strand_id
1 'polypeptide(L)'
;MAHQIRLISGALTVGVWTLLSRILGFVRDVLIAAWLGTGPVAEAFLIAFALPNMFRRFFAEGAFNMAFVPLFSKKLEARADAEAFARDAFSGLATLLVVFTFVATLFMPWLVIAMASGFVGDERFDLTVTLGRVVFPYILFISLAALVSGVLNASGRFAAAAAAPVFLNVILISALLLASSAFADRSILPEGTDGGAEGTALAFGVILAGAVQLAIVWIAARRAGFDFRPKKPVWTPELKRLAIIAAPAALAGGVVQVNLLIGRQVASFFDGAVAWLSYADRLYQLPLGVVGIAIGIVLLPDLSRRLQAEDTKGGQHALSRAAEMSMALAVPAAVALLVIPVALVRTLFERGAFGADDTAATAFACAVYGLG
;
A
#
# COMPACT_ATOMS: atom_id res chain seq x y z
N MET A 1 26.08 -23.23 -12.78
CA MET A 1 26.03 -21.88 -13.35
C MET A 1 25.17 -21.01 -12.44
N ALA A 2 25.79 -20.13 -11.65
CA ALA A 2 25.07 -19.17 -10.82
C ALA A 2 24.26 -18.25 -11.74
N HIS A 3 22.96 -18.15 -11.52
CA HIS A 3 22.08 -17.28 -12.28
C HIS A 3 22.52 -15.84 -11.99
N GLN A 4 23.31 -15.24 -12.88
CA GLN A 4 23.58 -13.79 -12.83
C GLN A 4 22.23 -13.11 -12.94
N ILE A 5 21.68 -12.70 -11.80
CA ILE A 5 20.48 -11.88 -11.74
C ILE A 5 20.81 -10.65 -12.56
N ARG A 6 20.13 -10.47 -13.70
CA ARG A 6 20.26 -9.26 -14.51
C ARG A 6 19.60 -8.12 -13.73
N LEU A 7 20.35 -7.57 -12.77
CA LEU A 7 19.89 -6.55 -11.83
C LEU A 7 19.25 -5.36 -12.54
N ILE A 8 19.80 -4.97 -13.70
CA ILE A 8 19.28 -3.87 -14.52
C ILE A 8 17.91 -4.19 -15.11
N SER A 9 17.73 -5.37 -15.73
CA SER A 9 16.42 -5.73 -16.29
C SER A 9 15.38 -5.99 -15.20
N GLY A 10 15.80 -6.55 -14.05
CA GLY A 10 14.95 -6.71 -12.87
C GLY A 10 14.48 -5.37 -12.32
N ALA A 11 15.39 -4.42 -12.12
CA ALA A 11 15.09 -3.07 -11.64
C ALA A 11 14.19 -2.31 -12.62
N LEU A 12 14.44 -2.39 -13.92
CA LEU A 12 13.58 -1.78 -14.95
C LEU A 12 12.17 -2.37 -14.93
N THR A 13 12.05 -3.70 -14.82
CA THR A 13 10.75 -4.38 -14.73
C THR A 13 9.97 -3.93 -13.51
N VAL A 14 10.62 -3.90 -12.33
CA VAL A 14 10.01 -3.42 -11.09
C VAL A 14 9.61 -1.95 -11.22
N GLY A 15 10.48 -1.11 -11.80
CA GLY A 15 10.21 0.31 -12.03
C GLY A 15 8.96 0.55 -12.88
N VAL A 16 8.83 -0.13 -14.02
CA VAL A 16 7.67 -0.02 -14.91
C VAL A 16 6.38 -0.42 -14.21
N TRP A 17 6.37 -1.59 -13.54
CA TRP A 17 5.19 -2.06 -12.81
C TRP A 17 4.80 -1.13 -11.66
N THR A 18 5.79 -0.60 -10.94
CA THR A 18 5.56 0.37 -9.86
C THR A 18 4.94 1.65 -10.40
N LEU A 19 5.45 2.16 -11.51
CA LEU A 19 4.96 3.40 -12.13
C LEU A 19 3.53 3.22 -12.67
N LEU A 20 3.25 2.10 -13.32
CA LEU A 20 1.90 1.73 -13.77
C LEU A 20 0.93 1.65 -12.58
N SER A 21 1.34 1.01 -11.48
CA SER A 21 0.51 0.94 -10.26
C SER A 21 0.26 2.32 -9.66
N ARG A 22 1.23 3.25 -9.70
CA ARG A 22 1.04 4.62 -9.21
C ARG A 22 0.06 5.41 -10.09
N ILE A 23 0.17 5.30 -11.41
CA ILE A 23 -0.76 5.94 -12.35
C ILE A 23 -2.17 5.40 -12.14
N LEU A 24 -2.35 4.08 -12.08
CA LEU A 24 -3.67 3.49 -11.87
C LEU A 24 -4.22 3.81 -10.47
N GLY A 25 -3.38 3.86 -9.44
CA GLY A 25 -3.79 4.32 -8.12
C GLY A 25 -4.27 5.77 -8.12
N PHE A 26 -3.62 6.63 -8.90
CA PHE A 26 -4.06 8.01 -9.10
C PHE A 26 -5.42 8.07 -9.84
N VAL A 27 -5.57 7.33 -10.93
CA VAL A 27 -6.86 7.24 -11.67
C VAL A 27 -7.97 6.74 -10.75
N ARG A 28 -7.71 5.71 -9.93
CA ARG A 28 -8.67 5.22 -8.94
C ARG A 28 -9.12 6.35 -8.01
N ASP A 29 -8.19 7.12 -7.46
CA ASP A 29 -8.55 8.18 -6.52
C ASP A 29 -9.29 9.34 -7.20
N VAL A 30 -8.98 9.66 -8.46
CA VAL A 30 -9.77 10.60 -9.26
C VAL A 30 -11.21 10.10 -9.46
N LEU A 31 -11.42 8.80 -9.68
CA LEU A 31 -12.77 8.23 -9.80
C LEU A 31 -13.51 8.21 -8.45
N ILE A 32 -12.81 7.91 -7.35
CA ILE A 32 -13.39 8.02 -6.00
C ILE A 32 -13.84 9.46 -5.75
N ALA A 33 -12.98 10.44 -6.01
CA ALA A 33 -13.34 11.86 -5.89
C ALA A 33 -14.52 12.22 -6.80
N ALA A 34 -14.49 11.79 -8.06
CA ALA A 34 -15.53 12.13 -9.04
C ALA A 34 -16.94 11.68 -8.62
N TRP A 35 -17.07 10.53 -7.95
CA TRP A 35 -18.39 9.95 -7.65
C TRP A 35 -18.77 9.97 -6.18
N LEU A 36 -17.80 9.92 -5.27
CA LEU A 36 -18.04 10.00 -3.82
C LEU A 36 -17.71 11.38 -3.24
N GLY A 37 -16.97 12.22 -3.98
CA GLY A 37 -16.54 13.54 -3.52
C GLY A 37 -15.72 13.44 -2.24
N THR A 38 -16.15 14.24 -1.26
CA THR A 38 -15.64 14.29 0.12
C THR A 38 -16.73 13.95 1.14
N GLY A 39 -17.82 13.34 0.68
CA GLY A 39 -18.96 12.99 1.52
C GLY A 39 -18.70 11.82 2.48
N PRO A 40 -19.71 11.47 3.30
CA PRO A 40 -19.60 10.46 4.36
C PRO A 40 -19.08 9.10 3.89
N VAL A 41 -19.50 8.65 2.70
CA VAL A 41 -19.07 7.37 2.12
C VAL A 41 -17.59 7.39 1.71
N ALA A 42 -17.12 8.48 1.11
CA ALA A 42 -15.71 8.65 0.75
C ALA A 42 -14.83 8.60 2.00
N GLU A 43 -15.16 9.38 3.02
CA GLU A 43 -14.40 9.42 4.27
C GLU A 43 -14.42 8.07 5.00
N ALA A 44 -15.59 7.43 5.08
CA ALA A 44 -15.72 6.12 5.70
C ALA A 44 -14.90 5.04 4.97
N PHE A 45 -14.93 5.02 3.63
CA PHE A 45 -14.12 4.11 2.85
C PHE A 45 -12.62 4.38 3.01
N LEU A 46 -12.19 5.64 3.00
CA LEU A 46 -10.78 6.01 3.17
C LEU A 46 -10.23 5.56 4.52
N ILE A 47 -10.98 5.72 5.61
CA ILE A 47 -10.60 5.21 6.93
C ILE A 47 -10.66 3.68 6.99
N ALA A 48 -11.72 3.06 6.48
CA ALA A 48 -11.87 1.61 6.46
C ALA A 48 -10.74 0.92 5.66
N PHE A 49 -10.36 1.48 4.51
CA PHE A 49 -9.28 0.97 3.66
C PHE A 49 -7.89 1.28 4.21
N ALA A 50 -7.76 2.35 4.99
CA ALA A 50 -6.52 2.69 5.67
C ALA A 50 -6.13 1.66 6.74
N LEU A 51 -7.08 1.10 7.49
CA LEU A 51 -6.84 0.13 8.56
C LEU A 51 -5.99 -1.08 8.11
N PRO A 52 -6.42 -1.89 7.13
CA PRO A 52 -5.62 -3.03 6.70
C PRO A 52 -4.34 -2.58 6.00
N ASN A 53 -4.31 -1.43 5.32
CA ASN A 53 -3.06 -0.94 4.72
C ASN A 53 -2.01 -0.52 5.75
N MET A 54 -2.45 0.03 6.88
CA MET A 54 -1.58 0.32 8.02
C MET A 54 -0.96 -0.99 8.52
N PHE A 55 -1.78 -1.99 8.86
CA PHE A 55 -1.27 -3.28 9.33
C PHE A 55 -0.44 -4.03 8.28
N ARG A 56 -0.74 -3.86 6.99
CA ARG A 56 0.09 -4.40 5.90
C ARG A 56 1.50 -3.82 5.94
N ARG A 57 1.66 -2.53 6.23
CA ARG A 57 2.98 -1.90 6.39
C ARG A 57 3.70 -2.44 7.64
N PHE A 58 2.97 -2.70 8.72
CA PHE A 58 3.52 -3.32 9.94
C PHE A 58 4.00 -4.77 9.71
N PHE A 59 3.11 -5.64 9.21
CA PHE A 59 3.33 -7.08 9.14
C PHE A 59 3.97 -7.54 7.84
N ALA A 60 3.59 -6.97 6.69
CA ALA A 60 3.92 -7.52 5.38
C ALA A 60 5.09 -6.83 4.69
N GLU A 61 5.04 -5.50 4.53
CA GLU A 61 6.15 -4.76 3.89
C GLU A 61 7.30 -4.47 4.86
N GLY A 62 7.00 -4.37 6.15
CA GLY A 62 7.98 -4.08 7.17
C GLY A 62 8.69 -5.33 7.70
N ALA A 63 8.47 -5.60 8.97
CA ALA A 63 9.39 -6.37 9.79
C ALA A 63 9.48 -7.86 9.48
N PHE A 64 8.36 -8.47 9.13
CA PHE A 64 8.35 -9.90 8.80
C PHE A 64 9.16 -10.16 7.54
N ASN A 65 8.91 -9.43 6.45
CA ASN A 65 9.66 -9.64 5.19
C ASN A 65 11.13 -9.26 5.33
N MET A 66 11.45 -8.20 6.06
CA MET A 66 12.84 -7.82 6.38
C MET A 66 13.60 -8.92 7.13
N ALA A 67 12.92 -9.68 7.99
CA ALA A 67 13.51 -10.82 8.70
C ALA A 67 13.49 -12.12 7.86
N PHE A 68 12.39 -12.36 7.14
CA PHE A 68 12.14 -13.58 6.40
C PHE A 68 13.01 -13.71 5.16
N VAL A 69 13.10 -12.67 4.33
CA VAL A 69 13.82 -12.73 3.05
C VAL A 69 15.30 -13.09 3.23
N PRO A 70 16.07 -12.47 4.15
CA PRO A 70 17.48 -12.86 4.37
C PRO A 70 17.63 -14.30 4.88
N LEU A 71 16.76 -14.76 5.79
CA LEU A 71 16.79 -16.13 6.30
C LEU A 71 16.46 -17.15 5.21
N PHE A 72 15.48 -16.84 4.36
CA PHE A 72 15.10 -17.65 3.22
C PHE A 72 16.21 -17.70 2.17
N SER A 73 16.77 -16.54 1.77
CA SER A 73 17.88 -16.46 0.80
C SER A 73 19.08 -17.28 1.26
N LYS A 74 19.46 -17.19 2.54
CA LYS A 74 20.56 -18.00 3.10
C LYS A 74 20.31 -19.50 2.99
N LYS A 75 19.06 -19.96 3.22
CA LYS A 75 18.69 -21.38 3.04
C LYS A 75 18.68 -21.78 1.57
N LEU A 76 18.23 -20.90 0.69
CA LEU A 76 18.20 -21.13 -0.75
C LEU A 76 19.61 -21.30 -1.33
N GLU A 77 20.54 -20.44 -0.93
CA GLU A 77 21.96 -20.51 -1.32
C GLU A 77 22.65 -21.76 -0.77
N ALA A 78 22.37 -22.12 0.48
CA ALA A 78 22.94 -23.30 1.13
C ALA A 78 22.35 -24.63 0.62
N ARG A 79 21.41 -24.62 -0.35
CA ARG A 79 20.61 -25.78 -0.77
C ARG A 79 20.00 -26.56 0.41
N ALA A 80 19.67 -25.83 1.48
CA ALA A 80 18.95 -26.36 2.62
C ALA A 80 17.44 -26.45 2.28
N ASP A 81 16.64 -26.92 3.23
CA ASP A 81 15.19 -27.02 3.08
C ASP A 81 14.50 -25.62 3.16
N ALA A 82 14.75 -24.80 2.14
CA ALA A 82 14.20 -23.45 1.99
C ALA A 82 12.70 -23.49 1.69
N GLU A 83 12.24 -24.50 0.95
CA GLU A 83 10.83 -24.69 0.63
C GLU A 83 10.02 -25.03 1.88
N ALA A 84 10.48 -25.98 2.73
CA ALA A 84 9.78 -26.26 3.98
C ALA A 84 9.75 -25.04 4.91
N PHE A 85 10.86 -24.29 5.00
CA PHE A 85 10.88 -23.05 5.78
C PHE A 85 9.86 -22.03 5.27
N ALA A 86 9.76 -21.82 3.95
CA ALA A 86 8.78 -20.92 3.36
C ALA A 86 7.34 -21.40 3.58
N ARG A 87 7.08 -22.71 3.49
CA ARG A 87 5.76 -23.31 3.77
C ARG A 87 5.35 -23.19 5.23
N ASP A 88 6.27 -23.43 6.16
CA ASP A 88 6.01 -23.30 7.60
C ASP A 88 5.79 -21.82 7.98
N ALA A 89 6.58 -20.89 7.40
CA ALA A 89 6.38 -19.46 7.56
C ALA A 89 5.02 -18.99 6.99
N PHE A 90 4.64 -19.48 5.80
CA PHE A 90 3.33 -19.22 5.19
C PHE A 90 2.18 -19.70 6.10
N SER A 91 2.26 -20.94 6.59
CA SER A 91 1.20 -21.54 7.41
C SER A 91 1.09 -20.86 8.78
N GLY A 92 2.22 -20.51 9.40
CA GLY A 92 2.28 -19.74 10.63
C GLY A 92 1.70 -18.34 10.48
N LEU A 93 2.12 -17.61 9.44
CA LEU A 93 1.60 -16.27 9.14
C LEU A 93 0.11 -16.30 8.81
N ALA A 94 -0.36 -17.27 8.00
CA ALA A 94 -1.77 -17.42 7.68
C ALA A 94 -2.62 -17.64 8.94
N THR A 95 -2.15 -18.51 9.84
CA THR A 95 -2.85 -18.79 11.10
C THR A 95 -2.91 -17.56 11.99
N LEU A 96 -1.79 -16.85 12.15
CA LEU A 96 -1.73 -15.60 12.90
C LEU A 96 -2.70 -14.56 12.31
N LEU A 97 -2.71 -14.40 10.99
CA LEU A 97 -3.53 -13.41 10.30
C LEU A 97 -5.02 -13.76 10.33
N VAL A 98 -5.40 -15.04 10.31
CA VAL A 98 -6.80 -15.45 10.49
C VAL A 98 -7.29 -15.07 11.89
N VAL A 99 -6.53 -15.40 12.93
CA VAL A 99 -6.88 -15.02 14.31
C VAL A 99 -6.92 -13.50 14.46
N PHE A 100 -5.92 -12.81 13.94
CA PHE A 100 -5.84 -11.35 13.98
C PHE A 100 -7.01 -10.68 13.24
N THR A 101 -7.35 -11.17 12.04
CA THR A 101 -8.49 -10.68 11.26
C THR A 101 -9.79 -10.85 12.02
N PHE A 102 -10.00 -12.02 12.63
CA PHE A 102 -11.21 -12.29 13.42
C PHE A 102 -11.32 -11.34 14.62
N VAL A 103 -10.25 -11.22 15.41
CA VAL A 103 -10.20 -10.31 16.57
C VAL A 103 -10.42 -8.86 16.14
N ALA A 104 -9.70 -8.38 15.12
CA ALA A 104 -9.84 -7.01 14.64
C ALA A 104 -11.25 -6.71 14.10
N THR A 105 -11.88 -7.66 13.39
CA THR A 105 -13.26 -7.52 12.90
C THR A 105 -14.27 -7.39 14.04
N LEU A 106 -14.05 -8.14 15.13
CA LEU A 106 -14.86 -8.04 16.36
C LEU A 106 -14.68 -6.67 17.04
N PHE A 107 -13.43 -6.22 17.18
CA PHE A 107 -13.08 -4.94 17.80
C PHE A 107 -13.07 -3.75 16.81
N MET A 108 -13.69 -3.90 15.63
CA MET A 108 -13.68 -2.87 14.58
C MET A 108 -14.16 -1.48 15.07
N PRO A 109 -15.22 -1.36 15.90
CA PRO A 109 -15.61 -0.06 16.45
C PRO A 109 -14.47 0.66 17.17
N TRP A 110 -13.70 -0.07 17.99
CA TRP A 110 -12.56 0.50 18.71
C TRP A 110 -11.40 0.88 17.78
N LEU A 111 -11.18 0.12 16.72
CA LEU A 111 -10.19 0.45 15.70
C LEU A 111 -10.58 1.72 14.92
N VAL A 112 -11.86 1.91 14.64
CA VAL A 112 -12.39 3.14 14.02
C VAL A 112 -12.24 4.31 14.96
N ILE A 113 -12.60 4.17 16.25
CA ILE A 113 -12.40 5.22 17.26
C ILE A 113 -10.92 5.61 17.34
N ALA A 114 -9.99 4.65 17.32
CA ALA A 114 -8.56 4.93 17.40
C ALA A 114 -8.01 5.66 16.16
N MET A 115 -8.66 5.53 15.01
CA MET A 115 -8.26 6.15 13.73
C MET A 115 -8.96 7.49 13.47
N ALA A 116 -10.22 7.58 13.86
CA ALA A 116 -11.15 8.63 13.47
C ALA A 116 -12.27 8.80 14.51
N SER A 117 -11.89 9.08 15.77
CA SER A 117 -12.88 9.29 16.85
C SER A 117 -13.87 10.42 16.58
N GLY A 118 -13.55 11.37 15.68
CA GLY A 118 -14.46 12.46 15.31
C GLY A 118 -15.71 12.00 14.57
N PHE A 119 -15.74 10.76 14.04
CA PHE A 119 -16.95 10.18 13.45
C PHE A 119 -17.97 9.73 14.50
N VAL A 120 -17.56 9.56 15.76
CA VAL A 120 -18.45 9.06 16.82
C VAL A 120 -19.65 10.00 16.98
N GLY A 121 -20.86 9.46 16.79
CA GLY A 121 -22.11 10.22 16.88
C GLY A 121 -22.68 10.67 15.54
N ASP A 122 -22.04 10.34 14.42
CA ASP A 122 -22.58 10.55 13.07
C ASP A 122 -22.70 9.25 12.24
N GLU A 123 -23.19 9.36 11.01
CA GLU A 123 -23.37 8.25 10.07
C GLU A 123 -22.06 7.65 9.51
N ARG A 124 -20.97 8.43 9.45
CA ARG A 124 -19.63 7.96 9.03
C ARG A 124 -19.14 6.87 9.95
N PHE A 125 -19.46 6.90 11.25
CA PHE A 125 -18.97 5.87 12.18
C PHE A 125 -19.47 4.47 11.84
N ASP A 126 -20.78 4.29 11.76
CA ASP A 126 -21.38 2.98 11.49
C ASP A 126 -21.03 2.48 10.09
N LEU A 127 -20.95 3.40 9.13
CA LEU A 127 -20.50 3.09 7.78
C LEU A 127 -19.04 2.64 7.77
N THR A 128 -18.14 3.35 8.46
CA THR A 128 -16.72 3.00 8.56
C THR A 128 -16.53 1.67 9.26
N VAL A 129 -17.29 1.38 10.31
CA VAL A 129 -17.26 0.09 11.00
C VAL A 129 -17.70 -1.04 10.07
N THR A 130 -18.79 -0.84 9.33
CA THR A 130 -19.32 -1.84 8.39
C THR A 130 -18.35 -2.10 7.24
N LEU A 131 -17.89 -1.06 6.56
CA LEU A 131 -16.88 -1.16 5.50
C LEU A 131 -15.57 -1.73 6.06
N GLY A 132 -15.17 -1.31 7.25
CA GLY A 132 -13.99 -1.82 7.95
C GLY A 132 -14.04 -3.33 8.13
N ARG A 133 -15.15 -3.88 8.62
CA ARG A 133 -15.35 -5.33 8.79
C ARG A 133 -15.25 -6.10 7.46
N VAL A 134 -15.76 -5.52 6.38
CA VAL A 134 -15.71 -6.13 5.03
C VAL A 134 -14.29 -6.06 4.46
N VAL A 135 -13.64 -4.90 4.56
CA VAL A 135 -12.32 -4.67 3.94
C VAL A 135 -11.19 -5.31 4.75
N PHE A 136 -11.31 -5.43 6.07
CA PHE A 136 -10.21 -5.88 6.93
C PHE A 136 -9.63 -7.26 6.55
N PRO A 137 -10.41 -8.29 6.19
CA PRO A 137 -9.90 -9.57 5.66
C PRO A 137 -8.89 -9.47 4.52
N TYR A 138 -8.84 -8.34 3.80
CA TYR A 138 -7.76 -8.04 2.84
C TYR A 138 -6.36 -8.23 3.42
N ILE A 139 -6.14 -7.93 4.72
CA ILE A 139 -4.83 -8.07 5.38
C ILE A 139 -4.27 -9.49 5.27
N LEU A 140 -5.14 -10.50 5.35
CA LEU A 140 -4.76 -11.91 5.20
C LEU A 140 -4.15 -12.15 3.82
N PHE A 141 -4.87 -11.77 2.77
CA PHE A 141 -4.45 -12.01 1.39
C PHE A 141 -3.19 -11.25 1.04
N ILE A 142 -3.15 -9.96 1.35
CA ILE A 142 -2.02 -9.11 0.92
C ILE A 142 -0.73 -9.43 1.67
N SER A 143 -0.82 -9.84 2.94
CA SER A 143 0.36 -10.21 3.72
C SER A 143 0.93 -11.56 3.27
N LEU A 144 0.06 -12.53 2.96
CA LEU A 144 0.49 -13.79 2.35
C LEU A 144 1.06 -13.55 0.95
N ALA A 145 0.47 -12.66 0.16
CA ALA A 145 0.98 -12.29 -1.15
C ALA A 145 2.37 -11.64 -1.04
N ALA A 146 2.60 -10.81 0.00
CA ALA A 146 3.90 -10.20 0.26
C ALA A 146 4.97 -11.23 0.66
N LEU A 147 4.64 -12.25 1.46
CA LEU A 147 5.56 -13.33 1.81
C LEU A 147 5.96 -14.12 0.56
N VAL A 148 4.98 -14.52 -0.26
CA VAL A 148 5.23 -15.24 -1.52
C VAL A 148 6.02 -14.37 -2.51
N SER A 149 5.75 -13.07 -2.55
CA SER A 149 6.55 -12.10 -3.31
C SER A 149 7.99 -12.02 -2.81
N GLY A 150 8.22 -12.11 -1.50
CA GLY A 150 9.56 -12.21 -0.91
C GLY A 150 10.33 -13.44 -1.40
N VAL A 151 9.67 -14.60 -1.48
CA VAL A 151 10.24 -15.84 -2.05
C VAL A 151 10.58 -15.67 -3.54
N LEU A 152 9.67 -15.08 -4.31
CA LEU A 152 9.90 -14.79 -5.73
C LEU A 152 11.07 -13.82 -5.95
N ASN A 153 11.16 -12.74 -5.16
CA ASN A 153 12.25 -11.78 -5.24
C ASN A 153 13.59 -12.41 -4.86
N ALA A 154 13.64 -13.20 -3.78
CA ALA A 154 14.84 -13.92 -3.36
C ALA A 154 15.32 -14.96 -4.39
N SER A 155 14.40 -15.50 -5.19
CA SER A 155 14.71 -16.42 -6.30
C SER A 155 14.93 -15.73 -7.66
N GLY A 156 15.01 -14.39 -7.68
CA GLY A 156 15.32 -13.61 -8.89
C GLY A 156 14.12 -13.39 -9.84
N ARG A 157 12.89 -13.64 -9.39
CA ARG A 157 11.65 -13.54 -10.19
C ARG A 157 10.80 -12.34 -9.78
N PHE A 158 11.22 -11.14 -10.18
CA PHE A 158 10.64 -9.88 -9.69
C PHE A 158 9.30 -9.48 -10.33
N ALA A 159 9.00 -9.94 -11.55
CA ALA A 159 7.88 -9.41 -12.33
C ALA A 159 6.51 -9.63 -11.68
N ALA A 160 6.21 -10.85 -11.22
CA ALA A 160 4.92 -11.16 -10.61
C ALA A 160 4.72 -10.43 -9.27
N ALA A 161 5.79 -10.30 -8.47
CA ALA A 161 5.78 -9.54 -7.22
C ALA A 161 5.51 -8.03 -7.48
N ALA A 162 6.14 -7.47 -8.50
CA ALA A 162 5.96 -6.06 -8.87
C ALA A 162 4.60 -5.76 -9.53
N ALA A 163 4.02 -6.73 -10.25
CA ALA A 163 2.74 -6.56 -10.92
C ALA A 163 1.53 -6.65 -9.97
N ALA A 164 1.63 -7.33 -8.83
CA ALA A 164 0.49 -7.55 -7.93
C ALA A 164 -0.25 -6.25 -7.52
N PRO A 165 0.42 -5.14 -7.13
CA PRO A 165 -0.24 -3.87 -6.81
C PRO A 165 -1.11 -3.28 -7.94
N VAL A 166 -0.79 -3.56 -9.21
CA VAL A 166 -1.60 -3.09 -10.35
C VAL A 166 -3.02 -3.64 -10.30
N PHE A 167 -3.18 -4.92 -9.95
CA PHE A 167 -4.48 -5.58 -9.94
C PHE A 167 -5.44 -5.00 -8.90
N LEU A 168 -4.92 -4.50 -7.77
CA LEU A 168 -5.74 -3.76 -6.81
C LEU A 168 -6.38 -2.54 -7.45
N ASN A 169 -5.60 -1.74 -8.18
CA ASN A 169 -6.14 -0.54 -8.81
C ASN A 169 -7.08 -0.89 -9.96
N VAL A 170 -6.74 -1.87 -10.81
CA VAL A 170 -7.63 -2.32 -11.90
C VAL A 170 -8.97 -2.81 -11.36
N ILE A 171 -8.97 -3.63 -10.31
CA ILE A 171 -10.20 -4.17 -9.72
C ILE A 171 -11.03 -3.07 -9.06
N LEU A 172 -10.41 -2.15 -8.33
CA LEU A 172 -11.15 -1.05 -7.71
C LEU A 172 -11.72 -0.08 -8.75
N ILE A 173 -10.96 0.26 -9.80
CA ILE A 173 -11.47 1.05 -10.94
C ILE A 173 -12.64 0.32 -11.62
N SER A 174 -12.52 -0.98 -11.82
CA SER A 174 -13.59 -1.77 -12.47
C SER A 174 -14.84 -1.86 -11.58
N ALA A 175 -14.67 -2.09 -10.28
CA ALA A 175 -15.76 -2.14 -9.31
C ALA A 175 -16.52 -0.80 -9.27
N LEU A 176 -15.75 0.29 -9.28
CA LEU A 176 -16.25 1.64 -9.43
C LEU A 176 -17.06 1.79 -10.73
N LEU A 177 -16.47 1.52 -11.90
CA LEU A 177 -17.15 1.68 -13.19
C LEU A 177 -18.43 0.85 -13.28
N LEU A 178 -18.42 -0.38 -12.76
CA LEU A 178 -19.59 -1.24 -12.71
C LEU A 178 -20.68 -0.69 -11.79
N ALA A 179 -20.32 -0.19 -10.60
CA ALA A 179 -21.26 0.43 -9.68
C ALA A 179 -21.89 1.71 -10.25
N SER A 180 -21.11 2.51 -11.00
CA SER A 180 -21.59 3.73 -11.66
C SER A 180 -22.45 3.47 -12.91
N SER A 181 -22.38 2.27 -13.48
CA SER A 181 -23.17 1.89 -14.65
C SER A 181 -24.60 1.51 -14.24
N ALA A 182 -25.59 1.75 -15.12
CA ALA A 182 -27.01 1.46 -14.88
C ALA A 182 -27.36 -0.03 -14.60
N PHE A 183 -26.36 -0.92 -14.48
CA PHE A 183 -26.48 -2.33 -14.15
C PHE A 183 -26.56 -2.62 -12.64
N ALA A 184 -26.22 -1.67 -11.77
CA ALA A 184 -26.43 -1.84 -10.34
C ALA A 184 -27.92 -1.66 -10.03
N ASP A 185 -28.64 -2.77 -9.93
CA ASP A 185 -29.97 -2.80 -9.34
C ASP A 185 -29.90 -2.17 -7.94
N ARG A 186 -30.38 -0.92 -7.83
CA ARG A 186 -30.34 -0.13 -6.60
C ARG A 186 -31.14 -0.76 -5.46
N SER A 187 -31.86 -1.85 -5.72
CA SER A 187 -32.67 -2.60 -4.75
C SER A 187 -31.88 -3.58 -3.85
N ILE A 188 -30.60 -3.87 -4.16
CA ILE A 188 -29.80 -4.85 -3.38
C ILE A 188 -29.09 -4.19 -2.18
N LEU A 189 -29.16 -2.87 -2.04
CA LEU A 189 -28.43 -2.11 -1.01
C LEU A 189 -29.39 -1.26 -0.16
N PRO A 190 -29.03 -0.97 1.10
CA PRO A 190 -29.90 -0.21 2.01
C PRO A 190 -30.28 1.13 1.38
N GLU A 191 -31.59 1.36 1.22
CA GLU A 191 -32.12 2.60 0.69
C GLU A 191 -31.65 3.79 1.55
N GLY A 192 -31.14 4.86 0.91
CA GLY A 192 -30.97 6.17 1.56
C GLY A 192 -29.55 6.75 1.67
N THR A 193 -28.50 6.11 1.15
CA THR A 193 -27.14 6.70 1.14
C THR A 193 -26.66 7.01 -0.28
N ASP A 194 -26.54 8.30 -0.61
CA ASP A 194 -25.86 8.73 -1.83
C ASP A 194 -24.41 8.19 -1.81
N GLY A 195 -24.03 7.40 -2.84
CA GLY A 195 -22.71 6.77 -2.93
C GLY A 195 -22.56 5.40 -2.26
N GLY A 196 -23.61 4.85 -1.63
CA GLY A 196 -23.52 3.58 -0.87
C GLY A 196 -23.17 2.36 -1.74
N ALA A 197 -23.54 2.37 -3.02
CA ALA A 197 -23.22 1.31 -3.97
C ALA A 197 -21.74 1.28 -4.34
N GLU A 198 -21.16 2.44 -4.58
CA GLU A 198 -19.76 2.64 -4.90
C GLU A 198 -18.88 2.28 -3.70
N GLY A 199 -19.25 2.72 -2.49
CA GLY A 199 -18.56 2.35 -1.25
C GLY A 199 -18.56 0.84 -1.00
N THR A 200 -19.69 0.18 -1.23
CA THR A 200 -19.81 -1.28 -1.09
C THR A 200 -19.01 -2.03 -2.17
N ALA A 201 -19.11 -1.59 -3.43
CA ALA A 201 -18.37 -2.17 -4.55
C ALA A 201 -16.86 -2.04 -4.35
N LEU A 202 -16.40 -0.89 -3.85
CA LEU A 202 -15.01 -0.70 -3.43
C LEU A 202 -14.62 -1.69 -2.34
N ALA A 203 -15.43 -1.84 -1.28
CA ALA A 203 -15.11 -2.71 -0.17
C ALA A 203 -14.93 -4.18 -0.59
N PHE A 204 -15.87 -4.73 -1.36
CA PHE A 204 -15.75 -6.08 -1.93
C PHE A 204 -14.63 -6.16 -2.98
N GLY A 205 -14.43 -5.11 -3.76
CA GLY A 205 -13.33 -4.98 -4.71
C GLY A 205 -11.96 -5.09 -4.03
N VAL A 206 -11.78 -4.57 -2.82
CA VAL A 206 -10.54 -4.73 -2.06
C VAL A 206 -10.28 -6.20 -1.69
N ILE A 207 -11.30 -6.92 -1.22
CA ILE A 207 -11.17 -8.35 -0.89
C ILE A 207 -10.80 -9.15 -2.16
N LEU A 208 -11.54 -8.92 -3.25
CA LEU A 208 -11.30 -9.57 -4.53
C LEU A 208 -9.89 -9.28 -5.04
N ALA A 209 -9.43 -8.03 -4.92
CA ALA A 209 -8.07 -7.65 -5.24
C ALA A 209 -7.04 -8.43 -4.44
N GLY A 210 -7.21 -8.53 -3.12
CA GLY A 210 -6.31 -9.34 -2.28
C GLY A 210 -6.25 -10.78 -2.75
N ALA A 211 -7.39 -11.42 -2.99
CA ALA A 211 -7.46 -12.79 -3.46
C ALA A 211 -6.76 -12.98 -4.82
N VAL A 212 -6.99 -12.08 -5.78
CA VAL A 212 -6.35 -12.09 -7.10
C VAL A 212 -4.84 -11.89 -6.98
N GLN A 213 -4.39 -10.93 -6.15
CA GLN A 213 -2.98 -10.68 -5.89
C GLN A 213 -2.28 -11.92 -5.34
N LEU A 214 -2.86 -12.57 -4.32
CA LEU A 214 -2.34 -13.81 -3.77
C LEU A 214 -2.30 -14.92 -4.82
N ALA A 215 -3.36 -15.08 -5.62
CA ALA A 215 -3.42 -16.10 -6.66
C ALA A 215 -2.31 -15.93 -7.72
N ILE A 216 -2.06 -14.70 -8.17
CA ILE A 216 -1.03 -14.39 -9.18
C ILE A 216 0.36 -14.78 -8.67
N VAL A 217 0.73 -14.30 -7.48
CA VAL A 217 2.07 -14.58 -6.92
C VAL A 217 2.20 -16.05 -6.53
N TRP A 218 1.13 -16.68 -6.06
CA TRP A 218 1.10 -18.11 -5.77
C TRP A 218 1.35 -18.95 -7.03
N ILE A 219 0.65 -18.67 -8.13
CA ILE A 219 0.83 -19.37 -9.40
C ILE A 219 2.26 -19.17 -9.92
N ALA A 220 2.79 -17.94 -9.83
CA ALA A 220 4.15 -17.64 -10.23
C ALA A 220 5.19 -18.40 -9.38
N ALA A 221 4.95 -18.54 -8.07
CA ALA A 221 5.82 -19.28 -7.18
C ALA A 221 5.76 -20.81 -7.41
N ARG A 222 4.58 -21.36 -7.68
CA ARG A 222 4.43 -22.76 -8.12
C ARG A 222 5.21 -23.04 -9.40
N ARG A 223 5.12 -22.15 -10.39
CA ARG A 223 5.93 -22.22 -11.62
C ARG A 223 7.43 -22.00 -11.36
N ALA A 224 7.81 -21.56 -10.16
CA ALA A 224 9.20 -21.43 -9.72
C ALA A 224 9.71 -22.63 -8.93
N GLY A 225 8.87 -23.64 -8.70
CA GLY A 225 9.22 -24.81 -7.90
C GLY A 225 8.97 -24.63 -6.40
N PHE A 226 8.28 -23.56 -5.98
CA PHE A 226 7.83 -23.37 -4.59
C PHE A 226 6.33 -23.59 -4.50
N ASP A 227 5.88 -24.68 -3.88
CA ASP A 227 4.45 -24.96 -3.68
C ASP A 227 4.03 -24.66 -2.24
N PHE A 228 3.06 -23.78 -2.02
CA PHE A 228 2.61 -23.37 -0.68
C PHE A 228 1.40 -24.18 -0.20
N ARG A 229 1.44 -25.51 -0.25
CA ARG A 229 0.28 -26.32 0.17
C ARG A 229 -0.12 -25.99 1.62
N PRO A 230 -1.40 -25.68 1.89
CA PRO A 230 -1.88 -25.47 3.25
C PRO A 230 -1.52 -26.66 4.13
N LYS A 231 -0.80 -26.41 5.21
CA LYS A 231 -0.38 -27.40 6.21
C LYS A 231 -0.76 -26.86 7.58
N LYS A 232 -0.99 -27.76 8.55
CA LYS A 232 -1.13 -27.35 9.95
C LYS A 232 0.12 -26.58 10.39
N PRO A 233 -0.01 -25.41 11.02
CA PRO A 233 1.13 -24.63 11.47
C PRO A 233 1.94 -25.43 12.50
N VAL A 234 3.25 -25.53 12.30
CA VAL A 234 4.17 -26.18 13.23
C VAL A 234 5.10 -25.12 13.79
N TRP A 235 5.22 -25.07 15.11
CA TRP A 235 6.20 -24.19 15.78
C TRP A 235 7.60 -24.80 15.70
N THR A 236 8.30 -24.48 14.61
CA THR A 236 9.70 -24.90 14.43
C THR A 236 10.67 -23.91 15.11
N PRO A 237 11.88 -24.34 15.49
CA PRO A 237 12.93 -23.45 16.00
C PRO A 237 13.21 -22.26 15.07
N GLU A 238 13.14 -22.49 13.76
CA GLU A 238 13.32 -21.46 12.74
C GLU A 238 12.18 -20.45 12.71
N LEU A 239 10.93 -20.91 12.87
CA LEU A 239 9.78 -20.00 12.96
C LEU A 239 9.85 -19.16 14.25
N LYS A 240 10.28 -19.75 15.36
CA LYS A 240 10.54 -19.04 16.60
C LYS A 240 11.63 -17.97 16.42
N ARG A 241 12.72 -18.32 15.73
CA ARG A 241 13.78 -17.35 15.40
C ARG A 241 13.27 -16.22 14.51
N LEU A 242 12.47 -16.53 13.49
CA LEU A 242 11.84 -15.54 12.63
C LEU A 242 10.96 -14.58 13.45
N ALA A 243 10.13 -15.11 14.35
CA ALA A 243 9.27 -14.31 15.21
C ALA A 243 10.06 -13.37 16.16
N ILE A 244 11.15 -13.86 16.76
CA ILE A 244 12.02 -13.07 17.65
C ILE A 244 12.67 -11.90 16.90
N ILE A 245 13.03 -12.09 15.63
CA ILE A 245 13.64 -11.02 14.81
C ILE A 245 12.57 -10.06 14.28
N ALA A 246 11.42 -10.60 13.84
CA ALA A 246 10.35 -9.81 13.25
C ALA A 246 9.62 -8.94 14.29
N ALA A 247 9.41 -9.41 15.53
CA ALA A 247 8.62 -8.67 16.51
C ALA A 247 9.21 -7.29 16.88
N PRO A 248 10.52 -7.15 17.23
CA PRO A 248 11.12 -5.84 17.50
C PRO A 248 11.13 -4.92 16.28
N ALA A 249 11.42 -5.48 15.10
CA ALA A 249 11.39 -4.72 13.86
C ALA A 249 9.96 -4.23 13.54
N ALA A 250 8.92 -4.97 13.91
CA ALA A 250 7.53 -4.58 13.68
C ALA A 250 7.14 -3.40 14.56
N LEU A 251 7.59 -3.42 15.82
CA LEU A 251 7.43 -2.30 16.75
C LEU A 251 8.14 -1.05 16.23
N ALA A 252 9.38 -1.19 15.76
CA ALA A 252 10.16 -0.06 15.21
C ALA A 252 9.51 0.53 13.94
N GLY A 253 9.09 -0.32 12.99
CA GLY A 253 8.39 0.13 11.77
C GLY A 253 7.03 0.78 12.06
N GLY A 254 6.45 0.45 13.20
CA GLY A 254 5.18 1.00 13.65
C GLY A 254 5.18 2.47 14.02
N VAL A 255 6.32 2.97 14.51
CA VAL A 255 6.50 4.38 14.89
C VAL A 255 6.18 5.30 13.70
N VAL A 256 6.52 4.89 12.48
CA VAL A 256 6.25 5.66 11.26
C VAL A 256 4.75 5.74 10.94
N GLN A 257 3.96 4.73 11.33
CA GLN A 257 2.51 4.75 11.09
C GLN A 257 1.77 5.65 12.09
N VAL A 258 2.36 5.96 13.25
CA VAL A 258 1.76 6.84 14.26
C VAL A 258 1.53 8.24 13.70
N ASN A 259 2.42 8.75 12.85
CA ASN A 259 2.26 10.09 12.27
C ASN A 259 0.99 10.20 11.39
N LEU A 260 0.75 9.18 10.56
CA LEU A 260 -0.44 9.11 9.71
C LEU A 260 -1.73 8.90 10.52
N LEU A 261 -1.63 8.20 11.67
CA LEU A 261 -2.74 8.02 12.59
C LEU A 261 -3.17 9.34 13.21
N ILE A 262 -2.22 10.12 13.72
CA ILE A 262 -2.49 11.42 14.37
C ILE A 262 -3.15 12.39 13.37
N GLY A 263 -2.61 12.48 12.15
CA GLY A 263 -3.17 13.36 11.11
C GLY A 263 -4.63 13.02 10.79
N ARG A 264 -4.95 11.73 10.63
CA ARG A 264 -6.34 11.27 10.40
C ARG A 264 -7.24 11.49 11.60
N GLN A 265 -6.72 11.28 12.80
CA GLN A 265 -7.47 11.45 14.03
C GLN A 265 -7.89 12.91 14.21
N VAL A 266 -7.00 13.87 13.95
CA VAL A 266 -7.33 15.31 14.00
C VAL A 266 -8.31 15.67 12.88
N ALA A 267 -8.07 15.18 11.66
CA ALA A 267 -8.93 15.46 10.52
C ALA A 267 -10.36 14.94 10.71
N SER A 268 -10.54 13.81 11.42
CA SER A 268 -11.86 13.19 11.62
C SER A 268 -12.89 14.07 12.33
N PHE A 269 -12.47 15.14 13.00
CA PHE A 269 -13.36 16.10 13.66
C PHE A 269 -13.93 17.18 12.72
N PHE A 270 -13.49 17.19 11.46
CA PHE A 270 -13.89 18.18 10.46
C PHE A 270 -14.45 17.47 9.24
N ASP A 271 -15.60 17.92 8.77
CA ASP A 271 -16.29 17.31 7.64
C ASP A 271 -15.48 17.46 6.35
N GLY A 272 -15.29 16.35 5.62
CA GLY A 272 -14.53 16.31 4.37
C GLY A 272 -13.00 16.37 4.53
N ALA A 273 -12.48 16.68 5.72
CA ALA A 273 -11.05 16.89 5.93
C ALA A 273 -10.21 15.63 5.75
N VAL A 274 -10.76 14.44 6.05
CA VAL A 274 -10.04 13.17 5.80
C VAL A 274 -9.84 12.97 4.30
N ALA A 275 -10.86 13.29 3.50
CA ALA A 275 -10.80 13.20 2.05
C ALA A 275 -9.84 14.25 1.46
N TRP A 276 -9.96 15.52 1.84
CA TRP A 276 -9.07 16.59 1.36
C TRP A 276 -7.59 16.29 1.62
N LEU A 277 -7.26 15.85 2.85
CA LEU A 277 -5.88 15.47 3.18
C LEU A 277 -5.41 14.25 2.38
N SER A 278 -6.28 13.26 2.16
CA SER A 278 -5.93 12.07 1.39
C SER A 278 -5.66 12.38 -0.09
N TYR A 279 -6.44 13.27 -0.70
CA TYR A 279 -6.21 13.71 -2.09
C TYR A 279 -4.99 14.63 -2.22
N ALA A 280 -4.75 15.51 -1.24
CA ALA A 280 -3.56 16.35 -1.20
C ALA A 280 -2.27 15.52 -1.01
N ASP A 281 -2.28 14.55 -0.10
CA ASP A 281 -1.17 13.61 0.13
C ASP A 281 -0.85 12.81 -1.15
N ARG A 282 -1.87 12.47 -1.95
CA ARG A 282 -1.66 11.80 -3.24
C ARG A 282 -0.86 12.67 -4.22
N LEU A 283 -1.17 13.98 -4.32
CA LEU A 283 -0.43 14.91 -5.18
C LEU A 283 1.01 15.08 -4.69
N TYR A 284 1.19 15.19 -3.37
CA TYR A 284 2.51 15.28 -2.74
C TYR A 284 3.38 14.03 -2.99
N GLN A 285 2.79 12.84 -2.97
CA GLN A 285 3.53 11.59 -3.18
C GLN A 285 3.98 11.32 -4.62
N LEU A 286 3.40 12.02 -5.61
CA LEU A 286 3.74 11.82 -7.02
C LEU A 286 5.19 12.22 -7.32
N PRO A 287 5.64 13.47 -7.05
CA PRO A 287 7.04 13.86 -7.20
C PRO A 287 7.98 13.01 -6.36
N LEU A 288 7.64 12.79 -5.08
CA LEU A 288 8.45 12.01 -4.15
C LEU A 288 8.71 10.59 -4.66
N GLY A 289 7.68 9.98 -5.25
CA GLY A 289 7.76 8.65 -5.84
C GLY A 289 8.72 8.58 -7.02
N VAL A 290 8.60 9.51 -7.96
CA VAL A 290 9.45 9.54 -9.18
C VAL A 290 10.91 9.76 -8.79
N VAL A 291 11.18 10.76 -7.96
CA VAL A 291 12.55 11.10 -7.51
C VAL A 291 13.14 9.96 -6.70
N GLY A 292 12.41 9.46 -5.69
CA GLY A 292 12.89 8.40 -4.81
C GLY A 292 13.17 7.09 -5.55
N ILE A 293 12.31 6.69 -6.48
CA ILE A 293 12.51 5.46 -7.28
C ILE A 293 13.70 5.64 -8.23
N ALA A 294 13.76 6.74 -8.99
CA ALA A 294 14.82 6.96 -9.97
C ALA A 294 16.20 6.97 -9.30
N ILE A 295 16.32 7.66 -8.17
CA ILE A 295 17.58 7.76 -7.44
C ILE A 295 17.88 6.46 -6.72
N GLY A 296 16.89 5.80 -6.12
CA GLY A 296 17.08 4.52 -5.45
C GLY A 296 17.64 3.45 -6.40
N ILE A 297 17.13 3.35 -7.62
CA ILE A 297 17.55 2.37 -8.63
C ILE A 297 18.98 2.62 -9.09
N VAL A 298 19.39 3.88 -9.25
CA VAL A 298 20.69 4.23 -9.83
C VAL A 298 21.77 4.39 -8.77
N LEU A 299 21.48 5.08 -7.68
CA LEU A 299 22.47 5.45 -6.66
C LEU A 299 22.86 4.28 -5.78
N LEU A 300 21.92 3.45 -5.29
CA LEU A 300 22.26 2.40 -4.32
C LEU A 300 23.26 1.38 -4.89
N PRO A 301 23.09 0.84 -6.11
CA PRO A 301 24.08 -0.08 -6.68
C PRO A 301 25.42 0.58 -6.94
N ASP A 302 25.43 1.83 -7.41
CA ASP A 302 26.67 2.57 -7.66
C ASP A 302 27.44 2.84 -6.36
N LEU A 303 26.73 3.29 -5.31
CA LEU A 303 27.30 3.57 -4.01
C LEU A 303 27.82 2.28 -3.35
N SER A 304 27.08 1.18 -3.42
CA SER A 304 27.51 -0.12 -2.87
C SER A 304 28.82 -0.60 -3.54
N ARG A 305 28.92 -0.48 -4.87
CA ARG A 305 30.14 -0.83 -5.61
C ARG A 305 31.33 0.05 -5.23
N ARG A 306 31.12 1.37 -5.10
CA ARG A 306 32.18 2.32 -4.74
C ARG A 306 32.67 2.12 -3.30
N LEU A 307 31.76 1.85 -2.36
CA LEU A 307 32.10 1.55 -0.98
C LEU A 307 32.88 0.23 -0.86
N GLN A 308 32.50 -0.81 -1.60
CA GLN A 308 33.27 -2.06 -1.65
C GLN A 308 34.66 -1.89 -2.26
N ALA A 309 34.82 -0.94 -3.17
CA ALA A 309 36.10 -0.58 -3.79
C ALA A 309 36.91 0.44 -2.96
N GLU A 310 36.45 0.81 -1.77
CA GLU A 310 37.04 1.85 -0.91
C GLU A 310 37.20 3.24 -1.60
N ASP A 311 36.45 3.48 -2.68
CA ASP A 311 36.43 4.74 -3.43
C ASP A 311 35.54 5.79 -2.74
N THR A 312 36.07 6.35 -1.65
CA THR A 312 35.38 7.37 -0.84
C THR A 312 35.05 8.63 -1.63
N LYS A 313 35.99 9.14 -2.44
CA LYS A 313 35.79 10.36 -3.26
C LYS A 313 34.71 10.17 -4.31
N GLY A 314 34.74 9.04 -5.03
CA GLY A 314 33.69 8.74 -5.99
C GLY A 314 32.34 8.51 -5.33
N GLY A 315 32.30 7.92 -4.13
CA GLY A 315 31.07 7.78 -3.34
C GLY A 315 30.45 9.14 -2.98
N GLN A 316 31.27 10.08 -2.50
CA GLN A 316 30.83 11.46 -2.22
C GLN A 316 30.31 12.16 -3.49
N HIS A 317 31.01 12.01 -4.61
CA HIS A 317 30.59 12.59 -5.88
C HIS A 317 29.25 12.00 -6.36
N ALA A 318 29.06 10.68 -6.26
CA ALA A 318 27.80 10.02 -6.61
C ALA A 318 26.63 10.54 -5.75
N LEU A 319 26.86 10.72 -4.44
CA LEU A 319 25.86 11.26 -3.53
C LEU A 319 25.52 12.73 -3.85
N SER A 320 26.53 13.58 -4.11
CA SER A 320 26.32 14.98 -4.50
C SER A 320 25.49 15.09 -5.78
N ARG A 321 25.82 14.28 -6.80
CA ARG A 321 25.08 14.23 -8.06
C ARG A 321 23.64 13.78 -7.87
N ALA A 322 23.40 12.78 -7.02
CA ALA A 322 22.05 12.35 -6.70
C ALA A 322 21.27 13.42 -5.93
N ALA A 323 21.90 14.14 -5.00
CA ALA A 323 21.28 15.25 -4.30
C ALA A 323 20.92 16.41 -5.26
N GLU A 324 21.83 16.79 -6.15
CA GLU A 324 21.58 17.78 -7.21
C GLU A 324 20.39 17.38 -8.08
N MET A 325 20.35 16.14 -8.57
CA MET A 325 19.24 15.64 -9.38
C MET A 325 17.94 15.55 -8.59
N SER A 326 18.00 15.19 -7.29
CA SER A 326 16.84 15.19 -6.40
C SER A 326 16.24 16.59 -6.31
N MET A 327 17.08 17.58 -6.00
CA MET A 327 16.68 18.96 -5.80
C MET A 327 16.16 19.58 -7.10
N ALA A 328 16.80 19.27 -8.23
CA ALA A 328 16.37 19.73 -9.56
C ALA A 328 14.96 19.26 -9.93
N LEU A 329 14.47 18.16 -9.34
CA LEU A 329 13.11 17.65 -9.55
C LEU A 329 12.15 18.03 -8.41
N ALA A 330 12.62 17.99 -7.16
CA ALA A 330 11.81 18.23 -5.98
C ALA A 330 11.47 19.72 -5.80
N VAL A 331 12.43 20.63 -6.03
CA VAL A 331 12.19 22.07 -5.85
C VAL A 331 11.15 22.60 -6.84
N PRO A 332 11.20 22.32 -8.16
CA PRO A 332 10.14 22.75 -9.07
C PRO A 332 8.78 22.15 -8.72
N ALA A 333 8.74 20.89 -8.27
CA ALA A 333 7.51 20.25 -7.83
C ALA A 333 6.93 20.94 -6.59
N ALA A 334 7.74 21.23 -5.57
CA ALA A 334 7.33 21.96 -4.38
C ALA A 334 6.78 23.36 -4.74
N VAL A 335 7.47 24.08 -5.62
CA VAL A 335 7.01 25.38 -6.12
C VAL A 335 5.66 25.25 -6.84
N ALA A 336 5.45 24.22 -7.66
CA ALA A 336 4.17 24.00 -8.32
C ALA A 336 3.03 23.71 -7.31
N LEU A 337 3.29 22.89 -6.29
CA LEU A 337 2.33 22.61 -5.22
C LEU A 337 2.01 23.85 -4.37
N LEU A 338 2.93 24.81 -4.27
CA LEU A 338 2.73 26.07 -3.53
C LEU A 338 2.04 27.16 -4.34
N VAL A 339 2.45 27.34 -5.60
CA VAL A 339 2.05 28.50 -6.41
C VAL A 339 0.76 28.25 -7.17
N ILE A 340 0.53 27.02 -7.64
CA ILE A 340 -0.64 26.67 -8.46
C ILE A 340 -1.49 25.49 -7.92
N PRO A 341 -1.68 25.34 -6.60
CA PRO A 341 -2.39 24.19 -6.04
C PRO A 341 -3.84 24.12 -6.53
N VAL A 342 -4.54 25.26 -6.62
CA VAL A 342 -5.92 25.32 -7.11
C VAL A 342 -6.01 24.81 -8.54
N ALA A 343 -5.10 25.23 -9.43
CA ALA A 343 -5.11 24.78 -10.82
C ALA A 343 -4.85 23.28 -10.93
N LEU A 344 -3.92 22.73 -10.13
CA LEU A 344 -3.64 21.30 -10.07
C LEU A 344 -4.85 20.50 -9.59
N VAL A 345 -5.39 20.85 -8.42
CA VAL A 345 -6.52 20.15 -7.82
C VAL A 345 -7.75 20.25 -8.70
N ARG A 346 -8.06 21.44 -9.23
CA ARG A 346 -9.19 21.65 -10.12
C ARG A 346 -9.12 20.77 -11.37
N THR A 347 -7.98 20.79 -12.04
CA THR A 347 -7.79 20.04 -13.30
C THR A 347 -7.88 18.54 -13.09
N LEU A 348 -7.43 18.06 -11.92
CA LEU A 348 -7.30 16.64 -11.63
C LEU A 348 -8.55 16.07 -10.95
N PHE A 349 -9.15 16.77 -9.99
CA PHE A 349 -10.19 16.26 -9.11
C PHE A 349 -11.55 16.93 -9.27
N GLU A 350 -11.66 18.21 -9.65
CA GLU A 350 -12.95 18.93 -9.74
C GLU A 350 -13.83 18.34 -10.87
N ARG A 351 -14.76 17.47 -10.49
CA ARG A 351 -15.76 16.83 -11.36
C ARG A 351 -16.78 16.07 -10.52
N GLY A 352 -18.01 15.98 -11.01
CA GLY A 352 -19.07 15.19 -10.37
C GLY A 352 -19.34 15.64 -8.93
N ALA A 353 -19.19 14.73 -7.96
CA ALA A 353 -19.41 14.98 -6.54
C ALA A 353 -18.29 15.81 -5.87
N PHE A 354 -17.15 16.02 -6.54
CA PHE A 354 -16.04 16.84 -6.02
C PHE A 354 -16.14 18.28 -6.55
N GLY A 355 -16.50 19.20 -5.66
CA GLY A 355 -16.86 20.58 -6.01
C GLY A 355 -15.71 21.60 -5.94
N ALA A 356 -16.08 22.87 -6.13
CA ALA A 356 -15.15 24.01 -6.03
C ALA A 356 -14.67 24.23 -4.58
N ASP A 357 -15.54 23.99 -3.58
CA ASP A 357 -15.17 24.11 -2.17
C ASP A 357 -14.16 23.03 -1.76
N ASP A 358 -14.36 21.79 -2.23
CA ASP A 358 -13.40 20.70 -2.05
C ASP A 358 -12.06 21.00 -2.71
N THR A 359 -12.10 21.65 -3.88
CA THR A 359 -10.91 22.10 -4.60
C THR A 359 -10.14 23.13 -3.79
N ALA A 360 -10.83 24.12 -3.21
CA ALA A 360 -10.20 25.14 -2.39
C ALA A 360 -9.54 24.53 -1.12
N ALA A 361 -10.27 23.67 -0.41
CA ALA A 361 -9.77 23.03 0.82
C ALA A 361 -8.60 22.07 0.54
N THR A 362 -8.71 21.24 -0.50
CA THR A 362 -7.64 20.31 -0.91
C THR A 362 -6.42 21.08 -1.43
N ALA A 363 -6.61 22.18 -2.16
CA ALA A 363 -5.52 23.03 -2.63
C ALA A 363 -4.75 23.66 -1.47
N PHE A 364 -5.45 24.11 -0.42
CA PHE A 364 -4.80 24.63 0.78
C PHE A 364 -3.95 23.56 1.48
N ALA A 365 -4.50 22.36 1.69
CA ALA A 365 -3.75 21.24 2.24
C ALA A 365 -2.54 20.87 1.36
N CYS A 366 -2.70 20.91 0.04
CA CYS A 366 -1.63 20.61 -0.91
C CYS A 366 -0.48 21.63 -0.85
N ALA A 367 -0.80 22.91 -0.67
CA ALA A 367 0.20 23.96 -0.47
C ALA A 367 0.98 23.75 0.84
N VAL A 368 0.28 23.38 1.92
CA VAL A 368 0.94 23.05 3.20
C VAL A 368 1.89 21.87 3.05
N TYR A 369 1.49 20.78 2.37
CA TYR A 369 2.40 19.68 2.06
C TYR A 369 3.57 20.10 1.15
N GLY A 370 3.38 21.08 0.28
CA GLY A 370 4.42 21.63 -0.58
C GLY A 370 5.55 22.34 0.17
N LEU A 371 5.32 22.81 1.40
CA LEU A 371 6.35 23.44 2.24
C LEU A 371 7.34 22.44 2.84
N GLY A 372 6.95 21.16 2.97
CA GLY A 372 7.77 20.10 3.59
C GLY A 372 7.16 19.55 4.87
#